data_AF-V5RKM3-F1
#
_entry.id   AF-V5RKM3-F1
#
_cell.length_a   1.000
_cell.length_b   1.000
_cell.length_c   1.000
_cell.angle_alpha   90.00
_cell.angle_beta   90.00
_cell.angle_gamma   90.00
#
_symmetry.space_group_name_H-M   'P 1'
#
loop_
_entity.id
_entity.type
_entity.pdbx_description
1 polymer ?
#
loop_
_entity_poly.entity_id
_entity_poly.type
_entity_poly.pdbx_seq_one_letter_code
_entity_poly.pdbx_strand_id
1 'polypeptide(L)'
;MKKLIYQIVFISIMTFMYYLYSSWIESLQKPNLDSTIYQIFSPFKLIILGVIFSIVYAAIKNLLFSRFVNIKSYKKNLKNYILYDFEICINFIGKLKGTVKDDDITQAKKLLKEFQSLSYRPHYLVDLIEVITSKVLAEESLVGLENACTLVEEKIKNNFEKEKQRKINKKNETFLDFKMVNDYYSKNSWNTIDYLLEVNGESNLNKWKISSLYISKIYSALNLSIILNLVMFTFTGLGLYYSNITLGNVFFYSFILSIFLTTMVIYNIWIIIAAKKYNLTIYWLNMLVLYFFIALIFINIVINIVFFPKYQIGEEWYKSNLIQFLMSLLYIVLSTMLLVYSFAQLISMLEEKKYNVLSIIYMFVIPLSIFILTAVINFMIVFKTLPIDLYFANFSILFIYWTCSWIFISYFTNN
;
A
#
# COMPACT_ATOMS: atom_id res chain seq x y z
N MET A 1 -0.76 8.45 4.12
CA MET A 1 0.24 8.94 3.15
C MET A 1 1.27 9.89 3.76
N LYS A 2 0.89 10.93 4.54
CA LYS A 2 1.85 11.85 5.20
C LYS A 2 3.06 11.14 5.84
N LYS A 3 2.84 10.22 6.79
CA LYS A 3 3.90 9.46 7.49
C LYS A 3 4.88 8.73 6.56
N LEU A 4 4.41 8.25 5.41
CA LEU A 4 5.22 7.54 4.43
C LEU A 4 6.11 8.53 3.65
N ILE A 5 5.58 9.70 3.30
CA ILE A 5 6.34 10.80 2.65
C ILE A 5 7.44 11.33 3.59
N TYR A 6 7.14 11.50 4.88
CA TYR A 6 8.16 11.84 5.89
C TYR A 6 9.27 10.80 5.95
N GLN A 7 8.93 9.50 5.94
CA GLN A 7 9.92 8.42 5.94
C GLN A 7 10.77 8.44 4.67
N ILE A 8 10.17 8.66 3.49
CA ILE A 8 10.87 8.77 2.20
C ILE A 8 11.85 9.93 2.18
N VAL A 9 11.39 11.13 2.56
CA VAL A 9 12.24 12.33 2.58
C VAL A 9 13.37 12.17 3.57
N PHE A 10 13.09 11.61 4.75
CA PHE A 10 14.11 11.34 5.75
C PHE A 10 15.15 10.32 5.28
N ILE A 11 14.74 9.21 4.63
CA ILE A 11 15.66 8.25 4.00
C ILE A 11 16.55 8.95 2.98
N SER A 12 15.96 9.83 2.16
CA SER A 12 16.69 10.54 1.12
C SER A 12 17.68 11.56 1.70
N ILE A 13 17.29 12.31 2.74
CA ILE A 13 18.17 13.22 3.49
C ILE A 13 19.31 12.44 4.13
N MET A 14 19.04 11.31 4.79
CA MET A 14 20.08 10.47 5.40
C MET A 14 21.06 9.92 4.36
N THR A 15 20.59 9.67 3.14
CA THR A 15 21.46 9.29 2.03
C THR A 15 22.33 10.44 1.57
N PHE A 16 21.76 11.64 1.41
CA PHE A 16 22.55 12.84 1.11
C PHE A 16 23.58 13.13 2.21
N MET A 17 23.22 12.93 3.48
CA MET A 17 24.16 13.03 4.58
C MET A 17 25.25 11.96 4.50
N TYR A 18 24.90 10.71 4.19
CA TYR A 18 25.88 9.65 3.95
C TYR A 18 26.86 10.03 2.83
N TYR A 19 26.34 10.61 1.75
CA TYR A 19 27.09 11.06 0.58
C TYR A 19 28.05 12.21 0.92
N LEU A 20 27.53 13.28 1.53
CA LEU A 20 28.34 14.44 1.95
C LEU A 20 29.42 14.02 2.97
N TYR A 21 29.05 13.18 3.93
CA TYR A 21 29.96 12.66 4.93
C TYR A 21 31.03 11.75 4.31
N SER A 22 30.66 10.91 3.35
CA SER A 22 31.61 10.03 2.67
C SER A 22 32.58 10.78 1.76
N SER A 23 32.08 11.78 1.04
CA SER A 23 32.88 12.71 0.23
C SER A 23 33.91 13.45 1.09
N TRP A 24 33.44 13.99 2.23
CA TRP A 24 34.29 14.71 3.17
C TRP A 24 35.38 13.78 3.73
N ILE A 25 35.04 12.57 4.17
CA ILE A 25 36.05 11.62 4.67
C ILE A 25 37.06 11.22 3.60
N GLU A 26 36.62 10.94 2.37
CA GLU A 26 37.55 10.55 1.30
C GLU A 26 38.45 11.71 0.86
N SER A 27 37.99 12.95 0.99
CA SER A 27 38.86 14.13 0.80
C SER A 27 40.01 14.22 1.82
N LEU A 28 39.86 13.58 2.98
CA LEU A 28 40.89 13.49 4.03
C LEU A 28 41.90 12.36 3.76
N GLN A 29 41.70 11.53 2.73
CA GLN A 29 42.58 10.41 2.37
C GLN A 29 43.78 10.83 1.49
N LYS A 30 44.04 12.13 1.32
CA LYS A 30 45.17 12.65 0.53
C LYS A 30 46.51 12.26 1.18
N PRO A 31 47.57 11.98 0.39
CA PRO A 31 48.83 11.41 0.88
C PRO A 31 49.61 12.26 1.90
N ASN A 32 49.20 13.52 2.12
CA ASN A 32 49.87 14.47 3.03
C ASN A 32 48.98 14.99 4.18
N LEU A 33 47.80 14.39 4.42
CA LEU A 33 46.89 14.74 5.52
C LEU A 33 46.62 13.53 6.41
N ASP A 34 46.68 13.74 7.72
CA ASP A 34 46.73 12.71 8.77
C ASP A 34 45.75 11.54 8.57
N SER A 35 46.34 10.35 8.39
CA SER A 35 45.64 9.06 8.29
C SER A 35 44.78 8.73 9.52
N THR A 36 45.06 9.36 10.66
CA THR A 36 44.36 9.17 11.92
C THR A 36 42.93 9.74 11.89
N ILE A 37 42.72 10.90 11.27
CA ILE A 37 41.38 11.52 11.16
C ILE A 37 40.50 10.65 10.26
N TYR A 38 41.04 10.19 9.13
CA TYR A 38 40.34 9.26 8.25
C TYR A 38 39.95 7.95 8.99
N GLN A 39 40.88 7.37 9.77
CA GLN A 39 40.62 6.16 10.54
C GLN A 39 39.56 6.34 11.65
N ILE A 40 39.51 7.51 12.29
CA ILE A 40 38.52 7.82 13.34
C ILE A 40 37.13 8.04 12.75
N PHE A 41 37.02 8.74 11.62
CA PHE A 41 35.72 9.14 11.06
C PHE A 41 35.13 8.13 10.06
N SER A 42 35.94 7.28 9.43
CA SER A 42 35.49 6.23 8.50
C SER A 42 34.43 5.28 9.09
N PRO A 43 34.54 4.77 10.34
CA PRO A 43 33.54 3.90 10.95
C PRO A 43 32.14 4.51 11.05
N PHE A 44 32.01 5.82 11.17
CA PHE A 44 30.71 6.50 11.24
C PHE A 44 29.93 6.43 9.92
N LYS A 45 30.60 6.14 8.79
CA LYS A 45 29.92 5.78 7.53
C LYS A 45 28.96 4.60 7.77
N LEU A 46 29.40 3.58 8.52
CA LEU A 46 28.58 2.39 8.82
C LEU A 46 27.42 2.71 9.77
N ILE A 47 27.56 3.70 10.64
CA ILE A 47 26.48 4.14 11.53
C ILE A 47 25.35 4.78 10.72
N ILE A 48 25.68 5.71 9.81
CA ILE A 48 24.69 6.33 8.92
C ILE A 48 24.02 5.27 8.02
N LEU A 49 24.80 4.32 7.51
CA LEU A 49 24.30 3.17 6.74
C LEU A 49 23.30 2.33 7.56
N GLY A 50 23.64 2.02 8.81
CA GLY A 50 22.78 1.29 9.74
C GLY A 50 21.46 2.01 10.00
N VAL A 51 21.48 3.34 10.11
CA VAL A 51 20.27 4.16 10.23
C VAL A 51 19.40 4.04 8.97
N ILE A 52 19.98 4.14 7.77
CA ILE A 52 19.25 3.96 6.50
C ILE A 52 18.56 2.59 6.47
N PHE A 53 19.30 1.51 6.76
CA PHE A 53 18.73 0.15 6.77
C PHE A 53 17.65 -0.04 7.84
N SER A 54 17.80 0.54 9.03
CA SER A 54 16.80 0.44 10.10
C SER A 54 15.45 1.03 9.69
N ILE A 55 15.47 2.09 8.89
CA ILE A 55 14.26 2.78 8.42
C ILE A 55 13.63 2.04 7.26
N VAL A 56 14.43 1.54 6.31
CA VAL A 56 13.96 0.64 5.26
C VAL A 56 13.30 -0.59 5.87
N TYR A 57 13.91 -1.19 6.89
CA TYR A 57 13.33 -2.29 7.65
C TYR A 57 12.02 -1.88 8.34
N ALA A 58 11.95 -0.72 8.99
CA ALA A 58 10.72 -0.23 9.61
C ALA A 58 9.58 -0.01 8.58
N ALA A 59 9.91 0.48 7.37
CA ALA A 59 8.96 0.64 6.28
C ALA A 59 8.44 -0.71 5.77
N ILE A 60 9.34 -1.66 5.51
CA ILE A 60 9.00 -3.04 5.13
C ILE A 60 8.15 -3.70 6.22
N LYS A 61 8.53 -3.52 7.49
CA LYS A 61 7.81 -4.08 8.63
C LYS A 61 6.38 -3.53 8.74
N ASN A 62 6.18 -2.23 8.56
CA ASN A 62 4.85 -1.65 8.60
C ASN A 62 3.97 -2.13 7.45
N LEU A 63 4.53 -2.29 6.25
CA LEU A 63 3.83 -2.86 5.11
C LEU A 63 3.43 -4.31 5.39
N LEU A 64 4.38 -5.18 5.73
CA LEU A 64 4.17 -6.61 5.90
C LEU A 64 3.37 -6.97 7.16
N PHE A 65 3.54 -6.23 8.26
CA PHE A 65 3.03 -6.64 9.57
C PHE A 65 1.86 -5.83 10.16
N SER A 66 1.35 -4.80 9.47
CA SER A 66 0.18 -4.04 9.93
C SER A 66 -1.04 -4.92 10.25
N ARG A 67 -1.24 -6.01 9.50
CA ARG A 67 -2.31 -7.00 9.71
C ARG A 67 -2.18 -7.77 11.03
N PHE A 68 -0.97 -8.00 11.53
CA PHE A 68 -0.76 -8.72 12.79
C PHE A 68 -1.21 -7.91 14.01
N VAL A 69 -1.14 -6.59 13.94
CA VAL A 69 -1.68 -5.70 14.99
C VAL A 69 -3.19 -5.87 15.12
N ASN A 70 -3.90 -5.89 13.99
CA ASN A 70 -5.36 -6.07 13.96
C ASN A 70 -5.78 -7.45 14.47
N ILE A 71 -5.01 -8.51 14.16
CA ILE A 71 -5.25 -9.86 14.70
C ILE A 71 -5.08 -9.89 16.22
N LYS A 72 -4.04 -9.22 16.75
CA LYS A 72 -3.82 -9.15 18.20
C LYS A 72 -4.96 -8.43 18.91
N SER A 73 -5.42 -7.30 18.35
CA SER A 73 -6.57 -6.54 18.87
C SER A 73 -7.85 -7.38 18.84
N TYR A 74 -8.14 -8.03 17.72
CA TYR A 74 -9.28 -8.92 17.57
C TYR A 74 -9.25 -10.10 18.54
N LYS A 75 -8.11 -10.76 18.72
CA LYS A 75 -7.93 -11.84 19.71
C LYS A 75 -8.15 -11.36 21.15
N LYS A 76 -7.79 -10.12 21.47
CA LYS A 76 -8.10 -9.51 22.77
C LYS A 76 -9.61 -9.29 22.93
N ASN A 77 -10.28 -8.78 21.91
CA ASN A 77 -11.73 -8.51 21.94
C ASN A 77 -12.58 -9.80 21.98
N LEU A 78 -12.13 -10.86 21.30
CA LEU A 78 -12.73 -12.21 21.35
C LEU A 78 -12.87 -12.74 22.79
N LYS A 79 -11.85 -12.50 23.63
CA LYS A 79 -11.79 -12.97 25.02
C LYS A 79 -12.74 -12.21 25.95
N ASN A 80 -13.05 -10.96 25.62
CA ASN A 80 -13.74 -10.07 26.54
C ASN A 80 -15.27 -10.06 26.29
N TYR A 81 -15.76 -9.52 25.16
CA TYR A 81 -17.22 -9.28 25.00
C TYR A 81 -17.74 -9.29 23.55
N ILE A 82 -17.03 -9.91 22.60
CA ILE A 82 -17.35 -9.74 21.15
C ILE A 82 -18.79 -10.07 20.73
N LEU A 83 -19.44 -11.05 21.37
CA LEU A 83 -20.85 -11.40 21.07
C LEU A 83 -21.82 -10.34 21.59
N TYR A 84 -21.52 -9.76 22.75
CA TYR A 84 -22.29 -8.67 23.31
C TYR A 84 -22.18 -7.40 22.45
N ASP A 85 -20.97 -7.10 21.96
CA ASP A 85 -20.75 -5.97 21.03
C ASP A 85 -21.56 -6.12 19.74
N PHE A 86 -21.74 -7.34 19.23
CA PHE A 86 -22.64 -7.60 18.10
C PHE A 86 -24.10 -7.38 18.45
N GLU A 87 -24.58 -7.88 19.58
CA GLU A 87 -25.97 -7.71 19.99
C GLU A 87 -26.34 -6.24 20.15
N ILE A 88 -25.45 -5.42 20.75
CA ILE A 88 -25.62 -3.97 20.82
C ILE A 88 -25.71 -3.38 19.40
N CYS A 89 -24.81 -3.79 18.50
CA CYS A 89 -24.77 -3.28 17.13
C CYS A 89 -26.03 -3.68 16.32
N ILE A 90 -26.53 -4.90 16.51
CA ILE A 90 -27.77 -5.41 15.89
C ILE A 90 -28.98 -4.60 16.40
N ASN A 91 -29.05 -4.36 17.70
CA ASN A 91 -30.12 -3.55 18.28
C ASN A 91 -30.07 -2.11 17.77
N PHE A 92 -28.86 -1.55 17.65
CA PHE A 92 -28.64 -0.22 17.09
C PHE A 92 -29.14 -0.11 15.65
N ILE A 93 -28.70 -1.01 14.76
CA ILE A 93 -29.11 -0.97 13.34
C ILE A 93 -30.62 -1.23 13.18
N GLY A 94 -31.22 -2.05 14.04
CA GLY A 94 -32.67 -2.26 14.07
C GLY A 94 -33.44 -0.99 14.40
N LYS A 95 -32.99 -0.22 15.41
CA LYS A 95 -33.57 1.10 15.73
C LYS A 95 -33.37 2.10 14.60
N LEU A 96 -32.18 2.12 14.00
CA LEU A 96 -31.85 3.01 12.89
C LEU A 96 -32.73 2.74 11.68
N LYS A 97 -32.94 1.46 11.34
CA LYS A 97 -33.85 1.05 10.27
C LYS A 97 -35.27 1.55 10.49
N GLY A 98 -35.82 1.37 11.70
CA GLY A 98 -37.14 1.91 12.04
C GLY A 98 -37.21 3.43 11.87
N THR A 99 -36.20 4.14 12.38
CA THR A 99 -36.10 5.60 12.28
C THR A 99 -36.00 6.11 10.84
N VAL A 100 -35.23 5.41 10.00
CA VAL A 100 -35.09 5.71 8.56
C VAL A 100 -36.41 5.47 7.82
N LYS A 101 -37.15 4.43 8.20
CA LYS A 101 -38.45 4.10 7.62
C LYS A 101 -39.52 5.14 7.98
N ASP A 102 -39.48 5.63 9.21
CA ASP A 102 -40.40 6.65 9.73
C ASP A 102 -39.99 8.08 9.31
N ASP A 103 -38.88 8.24 8.59
CA ASP A 103 -38.26 9.52 8.18
C ASP A 103 -38.05 10.52 9.34
N ASP A 104 -37.82 10.01 10.57
CA ASP A 104 -37.64 10.85 11.76
C ASP A 104 -36.18 11.31 11.90
N ILE A 105 -35.89 12.48 11.33
CA ILE A 105 -34.59 13.14 11.38
C ILE A 105 -34.15 13.41 12.83
N THR A 106 -35.08 13.70 13.75
CA THR A 106 -34.72 14.04 15.15
C THR A 106 -34.27 12.81 15.92
N GLN A 107 -34.94 11.69 15.73
CA GLN A 107 -34.52 10.41 16.29
C GLN A 107 -33.25 9.90 15.62
N ALA A 108 -33.05 10.16 14.32
CA ALA A 108 -31.80 9.83 13.62
C ALA A 108 -30.61 10.57 14.24
N LYS A 109 -30.73 11.87 14.55
CA LYS A 109 -29.68 12.65 15.26
C LYS A 109 -29.27 12.01 16.59
N LYS A 110 -30.24 11.48 17.36
CA LYS A 110 -29.96 10.79 18.64
C LYS A 110 -29.19 9.48 18.42
N LEU A 111 -29.60 8.68 17.44
CA LEU A 111 -28.92 7.44 17.09
C LEU A 111 -27.50 7.68 16.55
N LEU A 112 -27.27 8.75 15.78
CA LEU A 112 -25.91 9.12 15.34
C LEU A 112 -24.96 9.39 16.52
N LYS A 113 -25.47 9.89 17.65
CA LYS A 113 -24.69 10.03 18.88
C LYS A 113 -24.41 8.67 19.53
N GLU A 114 -25.39 7.77 19.57
CA GLU A 114 -25.22 6.40 20.08
C GLU A 114 -24.16 5.62 19.28
N PHE A 115 -24.07 5.85 17.96
CA PHE A 115 -23.04 5.23 17.11
C PHE A 115 -21.61 5.45 17.62
N GLN A 116 -21.30 6.61 18.21
CA GLN A 116 -19.96 6.90 18.74
C GLN A 116 -19.56 5.96 19.89
N SER A 117 -20.54 5.42 20.61
CA SER A 117 -20.33 4.51 21.74
C SER A 117 -20.16 3.04 21.34
N LEU A 118 -20.38 2.69 20.06
CA LEU A 118 -20.26 1.31 19.59
C LEU A 118 -18.80 0.84 19.53
N SER A 119 -18.53 -0.30 20.16
CA SER A 119 -17.25 -1.02 20.07
C SER A 119 -17.07 -1.66 18.69
N TYR A 120 -18.09 -2.39 18.21
CA TYR A 120 -18.10 -2.99 16.87
C TYR A 120 -18.63 -2.00 15.83
N ARG A 121 -17.75 -1.55 14.93
CA ARG A 121 -18.06 -0.61 13.85
C ARG A 121 -17.44 -1.08 12.53
N PRO A 122 -18.06 -2.04 11.84
CA PRO A 122 -17.57 -2.49 10.54
C PRO A 122 -17.69 -1.36 9.51
N HIS A 123 -16.84 -1.38 8.48
CA HIS A 123 -16.75 -0.27 7.53
C HIS A 123 -18.04 0.00 6.75
N TYR A 124 -18.80 -1.03 6.39
CA TYR A 124 -20.09 -0.85 5.71
C TYR A 124 -21.13 -0.14 6.60
N LEU A 125 -21.05 -0.29 7.93
CA LEU A 125 -21.90 0.47 8.86
C LEU A 125 -21.43 1.93 8.97
N VAL A 126 -20.12 2.16 9.01
CA VAL A 126 -19.54 3.52 8.99
C VAL A 126 -19.98 4.27 7.73
N ASP A 127 -19.85 3.65 6.56
CA ASP A 127 -20.25 4.23 5.28
C ASP A 127 -21.75 4.60 5.26
N LEU A 128 -22.63 3.71 5.76
CA LEU A 128 -24.06 4.01 5.90
C LEU A 128 -24.31 5.21 6.82
N ILE A 129 -23.62 5.26 7.95
CA ILE A 129 -23.77 6.34 8.94
C ILE A 129 -23.27 7.67 8.40
N GLU A 130 -22.19 7.69 7.60
CA GLU A 130 -21.72 8.91 6.94
C GLU A 130 -22.78 9.46 5.97
N VAL A 131 -23.41 8.59 5.17
CA VAL A 131 -24.50 8.97 4.27
C VAL A 131 -25.69 9.52 5.06
N ILE A 132 -26.14 8.81 6.11
CA ILE A 132 -27.24 9.27 6.97
C ILE A 132 -26.88 10.61 7.62
N THR A 133 -25.66 10.75 8.14
CA THR A 133 -25.20 12.00 8.77
C THR A 133 -25.25 13.16 7.78
N SER A 134 -24.78 12.95 6.54
CA SER A 134 -24.83 14.00 5.51
C SER A 134 -26.25 14.47 5.21
N LYS A 135 -27.20 13.54 5.07
CA LYS A 135 -28.63 13.86 4.87
C LYS A 135 -29.26 14.53 6.08
N VAL A 136 -29.00 14.01 7.28
CA VAL A 136 -29.51 14.57 8.54
C VAL A 136 -28.99 16.00 8.78
N LEU A 137 -27.74 16.29 8.42
CA LEU A 137 -27.14 17.62 8.52
C LEU A 137 -27.71 18.59 7.47
N ALA A 138 -28.06 18.09 6.28
CA ALA A 138 -28.71 18.85 5.22
C ALA A 138 -30.24 18.93 5.39
N GLU A 139 -30.80 18.31 6.44
CA GLU A 139 -32.24 18.16 6.67
C GLU A 139 -32.99 17.53 5.49
N GLU A 140 -32.31 16.64 4.77
CA GLU A 140 -32.86 15.88 3.66
C GLU A 140 -33.54 14.59 4.13
N SER A 141 -34.55 14.14 3.37
CA SER A 141 -35.28 12.90 3.65
C SER A 141 -34.38 11.66 3.60
N LEU A 142 -34.56 10.77 4.57
CA LEU A 142 -33.89 9.49 4.74
C LEU A 142 -34.52 8.38 3.89
N VAL A 143 -35.67 8.66 3.27
CA VAL A 143 -36.39 7.73 2.40
C VAL A 143 -35.45 7.18 1.31
N GLY A 144 -35.51 5.86 1.12
CA GLY A 144 -34.65 5.10 0.20
C GLY A 144 -33.41 4.48 0.84
N LEU A 145 -33.08 4.79 2.10
CA LEU A 145 -31.96 4.14 2.82
C LEU A 145 -32.35 2.85 3.56
N GLU A 146 -33.64 2.49 3.59
CA GLU A 146 -34.12 1.28 4.29
C GLU A 146 -33.42 0.01 3.80
N ASN A 147 -33.27 -0.14 2.48
CA ASN A 147 -32.58 -1.29 1.87
C ASN A 147 -31.09 -1.33 2.27
N ALA A 148 -30.44 -0.18 2.40
CA ALA A 148 -29.06 -0.13 2.88
C ALA A 148 -28.98 -0.57 4.36
N CYS A 149 -29.93 -0.14 5.20
CA CYS A 149 -30.03 -0.60 6.58
C CYS A 149 -30.27 -2.12 6.68
N THR A 150 -31.13 -2.70 5.84
CA THR A 150 -31.40 -4.15 5.84
C THR A 150 -30.17 -4.96 5.47
N LEU A 151 -29.42 -4.52 4.45
CA LEU A 151 -28.20 -5.18 4.02
C LEU A 151 -27.11 -5.14 5.10
N VAL A 152 -26.96 -4.00 5.78
CA VAL A 152 -26.03 -3.87 6.91
C VAL A 152 -26.45 -4.78 8.06
N GLU A 153 -27.73 -4.80 8.42
CA GLU A 153 -28.27 -5.65 9.47
C GLU A 153 -28.02 -7.14 9.19
N GLU A 154 -28.29 -7.60 7.96
CA GLU A 154 -28.08 -8.99 7.55
C GLU A 154 -26.59 -9.39 7.62
N LYS A 155 -25.68 -8.53 7.14
CA LYS A 155 -24.24 -8.79 7.20
C LYS A 155 -23.72 -8.86 8.64
N ILE A 156 -24.24 -8.03 9.55
CA ILE A 156 -23.92 -8.07 10.98
C ILE A 156 -24.44 -9.37 11.60
N LYS A 157 -25.70 -9.75 11.37
CA LYS A 157 -26.30 -11.00 11.85
C LYS A 157 -25.55 -12.23 11.36
N ASN A 158 -25.18 -12.26 10.08
CA ASN A 158 -24.39 -13.33 9.50
C ASN A 158 -22.99 -13.47 10.13
N ASN A 159 -22.37 -12.36 10.54
CA ASN A 159 -21.09 -12.41 11.25
C ASN A 159 -21.26 -12.84 12.72
N PHE A 160 -22.32 -12.37 13.38
CA PHE A 160 -22.69 -12.80 14.72
C PHE A 160 -22.89 -14.32 14.79
N GLU A 161 -23.66 -14.91 13.88
CA GLU A 161 -23.91 -16.36 13.87
C GLU A 161 -22.64 -17.16 13.63
N LYS A 162 -21.75 -16.72 12.74
CA LYS A 162 -20.45 -17.38 12.53
C LYS A 162 -19.58 -17.33 13.79
N GLU A 163 -19.56 -16.21 14.51
CA GLU A 163 -18.82 -16.10 15.77
C GLU A 163 -19.44 -16.92 16.91
N LYS A 164 -20.76 -16.95 16.98
CA LYS A 164 -21.49 -17.77 17.93
C LYS A 164 -21.21 -19.25 17.71
N GLN A 165 -21.32 -19.73 16.46
CA GLN A 165 -20.97 -21.10 16.08
C GLN A 165 -19.51 -21.43 16.39
N ARG A 166 -18.59 -20.50 16.14
CA ARG A 166 -17.18 -20.66 16.46
C ARG A 166 -16.96 -20.87 17.97
N LYS A 167 -17.56 -20.03 18.82
CA LYS A 167 -17.45 -20.18 20.29
C LYS A 167 -18.01 -21.51 20.78
N ILE A 168 -19.12 -21.97 20.20
CA ILE A 168 -19.74 -23.26 20.52
C ILE A 168 -18.85 -24.43 20.09
N ASN A 169 -18.35 -24.39 18.85
CA ASN A 169 -17.64 -25.52 18.25
C ASN A 169 -16.18 -25.67 18.69
N LYS A 170 -15.60 -24.69 19.42
CA LYS A 170 -14.19 -24.67 19.91
C LYS A 170 -13.11 -24.97 18.86
N LYS A 171 -13.43 -25.06 17.57
CA LYS A 171 -12.45 -25.25 16.50
C LYS A 171 -11.68 -23.94 16.29
N ASN A 172 -10.43 -23.95 16.72
CA ASN A 172 -9.47 -22.88 16.43
C ASN A 172 -9.04 -22.95 14.97
N GLU A 173 -9.89 -22.45 14.08
CA GLU A 173 -9.49 -22.25 12.69
C GLU A 173 -8.76 -20.91 12.57
N THR A 174 -7.43 -20.95 12.55
CA THR A 174 -6.57 -19.77 12.39
C THR A 174 -6.95 -18.98 11.13
N PHE A 175 -7.41 -19.64 10.07
CA PHE A 175 -7.92 -18.98 8.85
C PHE A 175 -9.21 -18.20 9.08
N LEU A 176 -10.06 -18.64 10.01
CA LEU A 176 -11.29 -17.94 10.37
C LEU A 176 -10.98 -16.64 11.13
N ASP A 177 -9.92 -16.60 11.95
CA ASP A 177 -9.43 -15.36 12.58
C ASP A 177 -9.08 -14.31 11.52
N PHE A 178 -8.28 -14.69 10.51
CA PHE A 178 -7.90 -13.76 9.44
C PHE A 178 -9.12 -13.25 8.66
N LYS A 179 -10.09 -14.13 8.40
CA LYS A 179 -11.33 -13.76 7.73
C LYS A 179 -12.16 -12.77 8.55
N MET A 180 -12.36 -13.05 9.84
CA MET A 180 -13.13 -12.18 10.73
C MET A 180 -12.44 -10.85 10.97
N VAL A 181 -11.12 -10.83 11.18
CA VAL A 181 -10.35 -9.58 11.27
C VAL A 181 -10.54 -8.73 10.03
N ASN A 182 -10.52 -9.35 8.85
CA ASN A 182 -10.75 -8.64 7.60
C ASN A 182 -12.19 -8.09 7.50
N ASP A 183 -13.19 -8.88 7.89
CA ASP A 183 -14.60 -8.46 7.85
C ASP A 183 -14.93 -7.38 8.90
N TYR A 184 -14.18 -7.32 10.00
CA TYR A 184 -14.33 -6.31 11.06
C TYR A 184 -13.66 -4.98 10.72
N TYR A 185 -12.38 -5.04 10.35
CA TYR A 185 -11.52 -3.86 10.34
C TYR A 185 -11.16 -3.37 8.94
N SER A 186 -11.40 -4.16 7.89
CA SER A 186 -10.91 -3.82 6.56
C SER A 186 -11.95 -3.08 5.72
N LYS A 187 -11.54 -1.94 5.15
CA LYS A 187 -12.30 -1.21 4.12
C LYS A 187 -12.60 -2.09 2.90
N ASN A 188 -11.67 -3.01 2.59
CA ASN A 188 -11.77 -3.89 1.43
C ASN A 188 -12.36 -5.26 1.75
N SER A 189 -13.12 -5.41 2.85
CA SER A 189 -13.79 -6.69 3.13
C SER A 189 -14.76 -7.06 2.00
N TRP A 190 -14.99 -8.36 1.75
CA TRP A 190 -15.95 -8.76 0.72
C TRP A 190 -17.36 -8.27 1.07
N ASN A 191 -17.72 -8.26 2.37
CA ASN A 191 -18.99 -7.73 2.85
C ASN A 191 -19.15 -6.22 2.56
N THR A 192 -18.05 -5.45 2.68
CA THR A 192 -18.06 -4.01 2.38
C THR A 192 -18.21 -3.77 0.88
N ILE A 193 -17.50 -4.53 0.04
CA ILE A 193 -17.58 -4.39 -1.42
C ILE A 193 -18.97 -4.78 -1.92
N ASP A 194 -19.51 -5.87 -1.40
CA ASP A 194 -20.86 -6.34 -1.68
C ASP A 194 -21.91 -5.29 -1.30
N TYR A 195 -21.80 -4.71 -0.10
CA TYR A 195 -22.66 -3.60 0.33
C TYR A 195 -22.57 -2.39 -0.62
N LEU A 196 -21.37 -2.00 -1.02
CA LEU A 196 -21.19 -0.88 -1.95
C LEU A 196 -21.73 -1.20 -3.35
N LEU A 197 -21.64 -2.44 -3.81
CA LEU A 197 -22.24 -2.85 -5.08
C LEU A 197 -23.77 -2.74 -5.04
N GLU A 198 -24.39 -3.20 -3.95
CA GLU A 198 -25.85 -3.19 -3.81
C GLU A 198 -26.42 -1.77 -3.64
N VAL A 199 -25.71 -0.89 -2.92
CA VAL A 199 -26.17 0.48 -2.66
C VAL A 199 -25.81 1.43 -3.81
N ASN A 200 -24.70 1.19 -4.52
CA ASN A 200 -24.07 2.19 -5.39
C ASN A 200 -23.72 1.67 -6.80
N GLY A 201 -24.04 0.41 -7.16
CA GLY A 201 -23.48 -0.29 -8.33
C GLY A 201 -23.74 0.29 -9.72
N GLU A 202 -24.69 1.22 -9.88
CA GLU A 202 -25.11 1.70 -11.20
C GLU A 202 -24.27 2.88 -11.73
N SER A 203 -23.64 3.69 -10.88
CA SER A 203 -22.88 4.87 -11.35
C SER A 203 -21.44 4.54 -11.77
N ASN A 204 -20.94 5.14 -12.86
CA ASN A 204 -19.57 4.91 -13.34
C ASN A 204 -18.47 5.30 -12.34
N LEU A 205 -18.71 6.33 -11.50
CA LEU A 205 -17.80 6.71 -10.41
C LEU A 205 -17.69 5.59 -9.37
N ASN A 206 -18.83 4.97 -9.05
CA ASN A 206 -18.87 3.87 -8.08
C ASN A 206 -18.15 2.62 -8.61
N LYS A 207 -18.12 2.40 -9.94
CA LYS A 207 -17.36 1.29 -10.56
C LYS A 207 -15.85 1.42 -10.32
N TRP A 208 -15.29 2.62 -10.38
CA TRP A 208 -13.86 2.85 -10.09
C TRP A 208 -13.54 2.62 -8.61
N LYS A 209 -14.39 3.12 -7.71
CA LYS A 209 -14.29 2.87 -6.27
C LYS A 209 -14.35 1.38 -5.93
N ILE A 210 -15.27 0.64 -6.56
CA ILE A 210 -15.39 -0.81 -6.34
C ILE A 210 -14.16 -1.55 -6.90
N SER A 211 -13.66 -1.13 -8.07
CA SER A 211 -12.46 -1.70 -8.69
C SER A 211 -11.19 -1.44 -7.87
N SER A 212 -11.04 -0.26 -7.28
CA SER A 212 -9.91 0.06 -6.39
C SER A 212 -9.93 -0.81 -5.13
N LEU A 213 -11.11 -1.05 -4.56
CA LEU A 213 -11.29 -1.95 -3.43
C LEU A 213 -10.95 -3.40 -3.79
N TYR A 214 -11.31 -3.89 -4.98
CA TYR A 214 -10.82 -5.19 -5.45
C TYR A 214 -9.30 -5.22 -5.45
N ILE A 215 -8.64 -4.22 -6.05
CA ILE A 215 -7.18 -4.24 -6.23
C ILE A 215 -6.39 -4.05 -4.95
N SER A 216 -6.95 -3.37 -3.95
CA SER A 216 -6.32 -3.34 -2.63
C SER A 216 -6.13 -4.74 -2.01
N LYS A 217 -6.90 -5.75 -2.45
CA LYS A 217 -6.71 -7.16 -2.03
C LYS A 217 -5.54 -7.85 -2.70
N ILE A 218 -4.97 -7.30 -3.79
CA ILE A 218 -3.83 -7.90 -4.51
C ILE A 218 -2.62 -8.08 -3.58
N TYR A 219 -2.48 -7.23 -2.56
CA TYR A 219 -1.44 -7.34 -1.54
C TYR A 219 -1.42 -8.70 -0.83
N SER A 220 -2.60 -9.28 -0.58
CA SER A 220 -2.70 -10.61 0.01
C SER A 220 -2.16 -11.69 -0.92
N ALA A 221 -2.47 -11.59 -2.22
CA ALA A 221 -1.97 -12.51 -3.24
C ALA A 221 -0.46 -12.32 -3.44
N LEU A 222 0.02 -11.08 -3.46
CA LEU A 222 1.43 -10.73 -3.57
C LEU A 222 2.26 -11.34 -2.43
N ASN A 223 1.81 -11.22 -1.18
CA ASN A 223 2.51 -11.82 -0.05
C ASN A 223 2.60 -13.35 -0.16
N LEU A 224 1.52 -14.01 -0.58
CA LEU A 224 1.51 -15.45 -0.78
C LEU A 224 2.45 -15.84 -1.92
N SER A 225 2.42 -15.10 -3.03
CA SER A 225 3.30 -15.30 -4.17
C SER A 225 4.77 -15.10 -3.85
N ILE A 226 5.12 -14.11 -3.01
CA ILE A 226 6.50 -13.90 -2.55
C ILE A 226 6.96 -15.11 -1.76
N ILE A 227 6.15 -15.62 -0.81
CA ILE A 227 6.50 -16.80 -0.02
C ILE A 227 6.69 -18.03 -0.92
N LEU A 228 5.72 -18.31 -1.80
CA LEU A 228 5.78 -19.45 -2.71
C LEU A 228 7.01 -19.38 -3.63
N ASN A 229 7.27 -18.22 -4.23
CA ASN A 229 8.43 -18.05 -5.10
C ASN A 229 9.75 -18.09 -4.34
N LEU A 230 9.83 -17.54 -3.13
CA LEU A 230 11.03 -17.65 -2.30
C LEU A 230 11.37 -19.10 -2.03
N VAL A 231 10.39 -19.92 -1.63
CA VAL A 231 10.59 -21.35 -1.40
C VAL A 231 11.05 -22.05 -2.68
N MET A 232 10.32 -21.85 -3.78
CA MET A 232 10.65 -22.48 -5.07
C MET A 232 12.03 -22.09 -5.57
N PHE A 233 12.37 -20.80 -5.61
CA PHE A 233 13.66 -20.31 -6.08
C PHE A 233 14.82 -20.66 -5.14
N THR A 234 14.57 -20.84 -3.84
CA THR A 234 15.59 -21.38 -2.92
C THR A 234 15.96 -22.80 -3.30
N PHE A 235 14.97 -23.68 -3.52
CA PHE A 235 15.24 -25.05 -4.00
C PHE A 235 15.88 -25.07 -5.38
N THR A 236 15.44 -24.19 -6.28
CA THR A 236 16.02 -24.07 -7.62
C THR A 236 17.48 -23.62 -7.54
N GLY A 237 17.78 -22.62 -6.70
CA GLY A 237 19.14 -22.13 -6.46
C GLY A 237 20.07 -23.19 -5.86
N LEU A 238 19.57 -23.99 -4.90
CA LEU A 238 20.31 -25.14 -4.36
C LEU A 238 20.60 -26.18 -5.45
N GLY A 239 19.61 -26.51 -6.30
CA GLY A 239 19.80 -27.44 -7.41
C GLY A 239 20.85 -26.95 -8.43
N LEU A 240 20.84 -25.65 -8.76
CA LEU A 240 21.84 -25.03 -9.63
C LEU A 240 23.23 -25.05 -8.99
N TYR A 241 23.34 -24.79 -7.69
CA TYR A 241 24.59 -24.88 -6.94
C TYR A 241 25.17 -26.30 -6.98
N TYR A 242 24.37 -27.33 -6.72
CA TYR A 242 24.80 -28.73 -6.83
C TYR A 242 25.20 -29.12 -8.26
N SER A 243 24.66 -28.45 -9.26
CA SER A 243 24.96 -28.67 -10.68
C SER A 243 26.14 -27.83 -11.20
N ASN A 244 26.83 -27.07 -10.33
CA ASN A 244 27.89 -26.13 -10.68
C ASN A 244 27.48 -25.07 -11.73
N ILE A 245 26.20 -24.68 -11.77
CA ILE A 245 25.70 -23.64 -12.67
C ILE A 245 25.74 -22.29 -11.94
N THR A 246 26.43 -21.31 -12.52
CA THR A 246 26.51 -19.95 -11.96
C THR A 246 25.18 -19.21 -12.09
N LEU A 247 24.73 -18.58 -11.00
CA LEU A 247 23.55 -17.71 -11.00
C LEU A 247 23.85 -16.42 -11.77
N GLY A 248 23.08 -16.19 -12.84
CA GLY A 248 23.15 -14.94 -13.62
C GLY A 248 21.92 -14.06 -13.45
N ASN A 249 21.93 -12.89 -14.09
CA ASN A 249 20.83 -11.91 -14.05
C ASN A 249 19.48 -12.51 -14.51
N VAL A 250 19.51 -13.51 -15.40
CA VAL A 250 18.32 -14.25 -15.86
C VAL A 250 17.59 -14.94 -14.70
N PHE A 251 18.31 -15.46 -13.70
CA PHE A 251 17.70 -16.06 -12.52
C PHE A 251 16.90 -15.01 -11.72
N PHE A 252 17.50 -13.85 -11.45
CA PHE A 252 16.81 -12.77 -10.73
C PHE A 252 15.64 -12.16 -11.52
N TYR A 253 15.78 -12.05 -12.84
CA TYR A 253 14.68 -11.67 -13.74
C TYR A 253 13.52 -12.65 -13.64
N SER A 254 13.81 -13.95 -13.78
CA SER A 254 12.80 -15.00 -13.70
C SER A 254 12.11 -15.05 -12.33
N PHE A 255 12.83 -14.74 -11.24
CA PHE A 255 12.25 -14.65 -9.90
C PHE A 255 11.19 -13.54 -9.80
N ILE A 256 11.54 -12.32 -10.22
CA ILE A 256 10.61 -11.19 -10.14
C ILE A 256 9.43 -11.38 -11.10
N LEU A 257 9.69 -11.88 -12.32
CA LEU A 257 8.64 -12.20 -13.29
C LEU A 257 7.70 -13.29 -12.77
N SER A 258 8.25 -14.32 -12.12
CA SER A 258 7.46 -15.40 -11.51
C SER A 258 6.60 -14.87 -10.36
N ILE A 259 7.12 -13.96 -9.52
CA ILE A 259 6.29 -13.29 -8.50
C ILE A 259 5.12 -12.54 -9.14
N PHE A 260 5.35 -11.79 -10.22
CA PHE A 260 4.29 -11.08 -10.92
C PHE A 260 3.22 -12.04 -11.46
N LEU A 261 3.63 -13.06 -12.21
CA LEU A 261 2.73 -14.02 -12.84
C LEU A 261 1.92 -14.80 -11.80
N THR A 262 2.57 -15.35 -10.76
CA THR A 262 1.85 -16.08 -9.71
C THR A 262 0.91 -15.17 -8.93
N THR A 263 1.29 -13.91 -8.67
CA THR A 263 0.41 -12.92 -8.03
C THR A 263 -0.85 -12.70 -8.87
N MET A 264 -0.70 -12.46 -10.17
CA MET A 264 -1.84 -12.25 -11.05
C MET A 264 -2.74 -13.49 -11.13
N VAL A 265 -2.16 -14.69 -11.22
CA VAL A 265 -2.93 -15.94 -11.25
C VAL A 265 -3.72 -16.14 -9.95
N ILE A 266 -3.05 -16.09 -8.79
CA ILE A 266 -3.70 -16.28 -7.48
C ILE A 266 -4.80 -15.24 -7.28
N TYR A 267 -4.50 -13.99 -7.60
CA TYR A 267 -5.45 -12.89 -7.42
C TYR A 267 -6.70 -13.03 -8.30
N ASN A 268 -6.54 -13.35 -9.59
CA ASN A 268 -7.66 -13.56 -10.50
C ASN A 268 -8.54 -14.74 -10.06
N ILE A 269 -7.92 -15.86 -9.66
CA ILE A 269 -8.66 -17.01 -9.11
C ILE A 269 -9.46 -16.58 -7.88
N TRP A 270 -8.86 -15.83 -6.95
CA TRP A 270 -9.55 -15.35 -5.75
C TRP A 270 -10.72 -14.42 -6.05
N ILE A 271 -10.58 -13.50 -7.02
CA ILE A 271 -11.69 -12.64 -7.43
C ILE A 271 -12.80 -13.48 -8.03
N ILE A 272 -12.51 -14.39 -8.95
CA ILE A 272 -13.54 -15.19 -9.64
C ILE A 272 -14.31 -16.05 -8.63
N ILE A 273 -13.61 -16.68 -7.68
CA ILE A 273 -14.24 -17.45 -6.59
C ILE A 273 -15.12 -16.55 -5.73
N ALA A 274 -14.63 -15.36 -5.37
CA ALA A 274 -15.39 -14.43 -4.55
C ALA A 274 -16.61 -13.86 -5.29
N ALA A 275 -16.47 -13.52 -6.57
CA ALA A 275 -17.57 -13.04 -7.39
C ALA A 275 -18.69 -14.07 -7.49
N LYS A 276 -18.36 -15.37 -7.65
CA LYS A 276 -19.36 -16.44 -7.61
C LYS A 276 -20.01 -16.61 -6.24
N LYS A 277 -19.24 -16.44 -5.16
CA LYS A 277 -19.72 -16.65 -3.79
C LYS A 277 -20.64 -15.53 -3.28
N TYR A 278 -20.33 -14.30 -3.67
CA TYR A 278 -20.99 -13.09 -3.20
C TYR A 278 -21.80 -12.41 -4.32
N ASN A 279 -22.04 -13.09 -5.45
CA ASN A 279 -22.74 -12.55 -6.63
C ASN A 279 -22.25 -11.16 -7.08
N LEU A 280 -20.93 -10.93 -7.04
CA LEU A 280 -20.33 -9.64 -7.33
C LEU A 280 -20.14 -9.46 -8.84
N THR A 281 -20.42 -8.26 -9.34
CA THR A 281 -20.07 -7.88 -10.71
C THR A 281 -18.62 -7.39 -10.78
N ILE A 282 -17.82 -7.97 -11.67
CA ILE A 282 -16.41 -7.58 -11.84
C ILE A 282 -16.28 -6.62 -13.02
N TYR A 283 -15.73 -5.43 -12.77
CA TYR A 283 -15.45 -4.44 -13.81
C TYR A 283 -14.09 -4.67 -14.47
N TRP A 284 -13.99 -5.65 -15.36
CA TRP A 284 -12.73 -6.09 -15.97
C TRP A 284 -11.93 -4.98 -16.68
N LEU A 285 -12.61 -4.04 -17.36
CA LEU A 285 -11.93 -2.92 -18.04
C LEU A 285 -11.19 -2.02 -17.05
N ASN A 286 -11.83 -1.65 -15.94
CA ASN A 286 -11.21 -0.86 -14.88
C ASN A 286 -10.04 -1.63 -14.24
N MET A 287 -10.23 -2.94 -14.03
CA MET A 287 -9.19 -3.82 -13.50
C MET A 287 -7.97 -3.91 -14.43
N LEU A 288 -8.16 -3.94 -15.75
CA LEU A 288 -7.07 -3.94 -16.73
C LEU A 288 -6.21 -2.68 -16.66
N VAL A 289 -6.84 -1.49 -16.53
CA VAL A 289 -6.10 -0.22 -16.35
C VAL A 289 -5.25 -0.29 -15.10
N LEU A 290 -5.80 -0.80 -14.02
CA LEU A 290 -5.09 -0.89 -12.75
C LEU A 290 -4.01 -2.00 -12.76
N TYR A 291 -4.20 -3.10 -13.52
CA TYR A 291 -3.17 -4.11 -13.79
C TYR A 291 -2.00 -3.57 -14.59
N PHE A 292 -2.26 -2.66 -15.54
CA PHE A 292 -1.21 -1.99 -16.28
C PHE A 292 -0.27 -1.21 -15.34
N PHE A 293 -0.82 -0.46 -14.38
CA PHE A 293 0.01 0.22 -13.37
C PHE A 293 0.83 -0.74 -12.50
N ILE A 294 0.23 -1.87 -12.09
CA ILE A 294 0.96 -2.90 -11.34
C ILE A 294 2.08 -3.50 -12.19
N ALA A 295 1.83 -3.77 -13.47
CA ALA A 295 2.85 -4.26 -14.39
C ALA A 295 4.00 -3.25 -14.54
N LEU A 296 3.71 -1.95 -14.65
CA LEU A 296 4.73 -0.89 -14.67
C LEU A 296 5.60 -0.89 -13.41
N ILE A 297 5.02 -1.11 -12.22
CA ILE A 297 5.79 -1.24 -10.97
C ILE A 297 6.76 -2.42 -11.06
N PHE A 298 6.29 -3.59 -11.51
CA PHE A 298 7.15 -4.77 -11.64
C PHE A 298 8.23 -4.58 -12.71
N ILE A 299 7.90 -3.96 -13.86
CA ILE A 299 8.88 -3.61 -14.89
C ILE A 299 9.94 -2.67 -14.33
N ASN A 300 9.55 -1.64 -13.57
CA ASN A 300 10.51 -0.74 -12.92
C ASN A 300 11.45 -1.50 -11.98
N ILE A 301 10.91 -2.38 -11.13
CA ILE A 301 11.72 -3.21 -10.22
C ILE A 301 12.67 -4.11 -11.00
N VAL A 302 12.18 -4.76 -12.07
CA VAL A 302 12.99 -5.62 -12.94
C VAL A 302 14.14 -4.85 -13.59
N ILE A 303 13.85 -3.71 -14.24
CA ILE A 303 14.85 -2.89 -14.93
C ILE A 303 15.98 -2.53 -13.97
N ASN A 304 15.63 -2.13 -12.75
CA ASN A 304 16.61 -1.67 -11.78
C ASN A 304 17.37 -2.78 -11.04
N ILE A 305 16.75 -3.92 -10.74
CA ILE A 305 17.42 -5.03 -10.04
C ILE A 305 18.25 -5.88 -11.01
N VAL A 306 17.70 -6.19 -12.19
CA VAL A 306 18.31 -7.13 -13.14
C VAL A 306 19.37 -6.46 -14.00
N PHE A 307 19.12 -5.22 -14.41
CA PHE A 307 20.04 -4.45 -15.23
C PHE A 307 20.78 -3.40 -14.43
N PHE A 308 20.93 -3.65 -13.13
CA PHE A 308 21.74 -2.84 -12.25
C PHE A 308 23.06 -2.48 -12.94
N PRO A 309 23.41 -1.19 -13.07
CA PRO A 309 24.59 -0.80 -13.81
C PRO A 309 25.81 -1.51 -13.21
N LYS A 310 26.55 -2.25 -14.04
CA LYS A 310 27.79 -2.89 -13.60
C LYS A 310 28.72 -1.79 -13.08
N TYR A 311 29.08 -1.89 -11.81
CA TYR A 311 29.92 -0.91 -11.14
C TYR A 311 31.19 -0.64 -11.95
N GLN A 312 31.39 0.61 -12.35
CA GLN A 312 32.65 1.05 -12.92
C GLN A 312 33.51 1.54 -11.75
N ILE A 313 34.56 0.78 -11.44
CA ILE A 313 35.57 1.18 -10.47
C ILE A 313 36.33 2.36 -11.10
N GLY A 314 36.30 3.51 -10.44
CA GLY A 314 37.13 4.67 -10.78
C GLY A 314 37.66 5.33 -9.53
N GLU A 315 38.62 6.23 -9.70
CA GLU A 315 39.28 6.94 -8.59
C GLU A 315 38.36 7.96 -7.89
N GLU A 316 37.26 8.35 -8.54
CA GLU A 316 36.29 9.27 -7.98
C GLU A 316 35.47 8.59 -6.87
N TRP A 317 35.33 9.28 -5.74
CA TRP A 317 34.62 8.80 -4.54
C TRP A 317 33.19 8.30 -4.83
N TYR A 318 32.47 8.92 -5.76
CA TYR A 318 31.12 8.54 -6.15
C TYR A 318 31.06 7.28 -7.05
N LYS A 319 32.23 6.78 -7.48
CA LYS A 319 32.41 5.49 -8.16
C LYS A 319 32.63 4.32 -7.20
N SER A 320 32.57 4.55 -5.89
CA SER A 320 32.57 3.48 -4.88
C SER A 320 31.37 2.54 -5.05
N ASN A 321 31.63 1.23 -5.05
CA ASN A 321 30.62 0.16 -5.21
C ASN A 321 29.46 0.31 -4.21
N LEU A 322 29.76 0.69 -2.97
CA LEU A 322 28.74 0.79 -1.92
C LEU A 322 27.85 2.03 -2.09
N ILE A 323 28.41 3.15 -2.57
CA ILE A 323 27.66 4.38 -2.85
C ILE A 323 26.74 4.16 -4.07
N GLN A 324 27.26 3.58 -5.14
CA GLN A 324 26.46 3.22 -6.32
C GLN A 324 25.35 2.21 -5.96
N PHE A 325 25.63 1.26 -5.07
CA PHE A 325 24.64 0.31 -4.55
C PHE A 325 23.49 1.02 -3.82
N LEU A 326 23.82 1.87 -2.85
CA LEU A 326 22.85 2.63 -2.07
C LEU A 326 21.99 3.55 -2.94
N MET A 327 22.63 4.35 -3.80
CA MET A 327 21.93 5.27 -4.69
C MET A 327 20.93 4.55 -5.57
N SER A 328 21.28 3.35 -6.03
CA SER A 328 20.39 2.59 -6.88
C SER A 328 19.27 1.91 -6.12
N LEU A 329 19.53 1.39 -4.91
CA LEU A 329 18.49 0.90 -4.02
C LEU A 329 17.49 2.02 -3.69
N LEU A 330 17.98 3.23 -3.44
CA LEU A 330 17.14 4.38 -3.17
C LEU A 330 16.38 4.84 -4.40
N TYR A 331 17.01 4.89 -5.57
CA TYR A 331 16.33 5.17 -6.83
C TYR A 331 15.17 4.18 -7.04
N ILE A 332 15.37 2.88 -6.80
CA ILE A 332 14.30 1.87 -6.87
C ILE A 332 13.16 2.24 -5.93
N VAL A 333 13.47 2.53 -4.67
CA VAL A 333 12.46 2.88 -3.67
C VAL A 333 11.72 4.16 -4.06
N LEU A 334 12.44 5.23 -4.41
CA LEU A 334 11.87 6.54 -4.74
C LEU A 334 11.03 6.53 -6.02
N SER A 335 11.53 5.90 -7.08
CA SER A 335 10.82 5.77 -8.35
C SER A 335 9.58 4.89 -8.22
N THR A 336 9.68 3.77 -7.49
CA THR A 336 8.54 2.88 -7.25
C THR A 336 7.49 3.56 -6.38
N MET A 337 7.90 4.30 -5.35
CA MET A 337 6.98 5.06 -4.51
C MET A 337 6.32 6.20 -5.29
N LEU A 338 7.01 6.81 -6.25
CA LEU A 338 6.44 7.85 -7.10
C LEU A 338 5.34 7.29 -8.01
N LEU A 339 5.58 6.09 -8.55
CA LEU A 339 4.60 5.36 -9.35
C LEU A 339 3.38 4.97 -8.50
N VAL A 340 3.60 4.39 -7.32
CA VAL A 340 2.53 4.06 -6.36
C VAL A 340 1.76 5.31 -5.91
N TYR A 341 2.44 6.43 -5.70
CA TYR A 341 1.82 7.71 -5.36
C TYR A 341 0.92 8.21 -6.49
N SER A 342 1.43 8.27 -7.73
CA SER A 342 0.64 8.68 -8.90
C SER A 342 -0.59 7.78 -9.08
N PHE A 343 -0.43 6.49 -8.85
CA PHE A 343 -1.52 5.52 -8.93
C PHE A 343 -2.58 5.72 -7.83
N ALA A 344 -2.15 5.95 -6.58
CA ALA A 344 -3.07 6.24 -5.48
C ALA A 344 -3.86 7.53 -5.71
N GLN A 345 -3.22 8.55 -6.28
CA GLN A 345 -3.88 9.82 -6.61
C GLN A 345 -4.87 9.66 -7.77
N LEU A 346 -4.52 8.88 -8.80
CA LEU A 346 -5.45 8.55 -9.88
C LEU A 346 -6.69 7.83 -9.34
N ILE A 347 -6.52 6.87 -8.44
CA ILE A 347 -7.65 6.19 -7.78
C ILE A 347 -8.50 7.20 -7.00
N SER A 348 -7.88 8.06 -6.17
CA SER A 348 -8.59 9.07 -5.38
C SER A 348 -9.40 10.02 -6.27
N MET A 349 -8.85 10.45 -7.40
CA MET A 349 -9.53 11.33 -8.36
C MET A 349 -10.69 10.64 -9.08
N LEU A 350 -10.58 9.33 -9.35
CA LEU A 350 -11.65 8.54 -9.95
C LEU A 350 -12.78 8.25 -8.94
N GLU A 351 -12.51 8.36 -7.65
CA GLU A 351 -13.49 8.21 -6.57
C GLU A 351 -14.24 9.52 -6.25
N GLU A 352 -13.66 10.69 -6.52
CA GLU A 352 -14.26 12.00 -6.22
C GLU A 352 -15.25 12.48 -7.30
N LYS A 353 -16.39 13.04 -6.86
CA LYS A 353 -17.45 13.57 -7.75
C LYS A 353 -17.09 14.89 -8.46
N LYS A 354 -16.03 15.58 -8.03
CA LYS A 354 -15.65 16.91 -8.53
C LYS A 354 -14.21 16.90 -9.03
N TYR A 355 -14.05 17.03 -10.35
CA TYR A 355 -12.74 17.15 -10.99
C TYR A 355 -12.23 18.59 -10.90
N ASN A 356 -11.15 18.81 -10.15
CA ASN A 356 -10.37 20.03 -10.25
C ASN A 356 -9.15 19.76 -11.15
N VAL A 357 -9.10 20.42 -12.31
CA VAL A 357 -8.02 20.26 -13.31
C VAL A 357 -6.65 20.57 -12.70
N LEU A 358 -6.57 21.58 -11.83
CA LEU A 358 -5.33 21.91 -11.11
C LEU A 358 -4.89 20.76 -10.19
N SER A 359 -5.82 20.14 -9.46
CA SER A 359 -5.50 18.99 -8.61
C SER A 359 -5.01 17.80 -9.44
N ILE A 360 -5.59 17.56 -10.63
CA ILE A 360 -5.13 16.50 -11.56
C ILE A 360 -3.69 16.74 -12.00
N ILE A 361 -3.36 17.97 -12.38
CA ILE A 361 -2.02 18.32 -12.83
C ILE A 361 -1.01 18.11 -11.69
N TYR A 362 -1.28 18.64 -10.50
CA TYR A 362 -0.35 18.56 -9.37
C TYR A 362 -0.21 17.17 -8.75
N MET A 363 -1.31 16.44 -8.58
CA MET A 363 -1.30 15.18 -7.86
C MET A 363 -1.10 13.95 -8.76
N PHE A 364 -1.32 14.06 -10.08
CA PHE A 364 -1.14 12.95 -11.02
C PHE A 364 -0.13 13.25 -12.13
N VAL A 365 -0.35 14.29 -12.94
CA VAL A 365 0.43 14.53 -14.17
C VAL A 365 1.90 14.84 -13.85
N ILE A 366 2.17 15.75 -12.93
CA ILE A 366 3.53 16.12 -12.52
C ILE A 366 4.30 14.90 -11.99
N PRO A 367 3.82 14.16 -10.96
CA PRO A 367 4.50 12.96 -10.46
C PRO A 367 4.75 11.92 -11.56
N LEU A 368 3.77 11.68 -12.44
CA LEU A 368 3.91 10.72 -13.53
C LEU A 368 4.95 11.19 -14.57
N SER A 369 4.97 12.47 -14.91
CA SER A 369 5.95 13.03 -15.86
C SER A 369 7.38 12.93 -15.31
N ILE A 370 7.57 13.18 -14.02
CA ILE A 370 8.86 13.02 -13.34
C ILE A 370 9.26 11.55 -13.32
N PHE A 371 8.32 10.64 -13.06
CA PHE A 371 8.57 9.20 -13.16
C PHE A 371 9.01 8.79 -14.57
N ILE A 372 8.30 9.22 -15.62
CA ILE A 372 8.65 8.90 -17.01
C ILE A 372 10.04 9.44 -17.36
N LEU A 373 10.33 10.71 -17.03
CA LEU A 373 11.62 11.33 -17.27
C LEU A 373 12.76 10.54 -16.61
N THR A 374 12.60 10.24 -15.31
CA THR A 374 13.60 9.53 -14.52
C THR A 374 13.78 8.08 -14.99
N ALA A 375 12.69 7.42 -15.38
CA ALA A 375 12.71 6.07 -15.94
C ALA A 375 13.43 6.02 -17.30
N VAL A 376 13.20 6.99 -18.19
CA VAL A 376 13.89 7.08 -19.48
C VAL A 376 15.38 7.32 -19.30
N ILE A 377 15.77 8.26 -18.42
CA ILE A 377 17.18 8.51 -18.10
C ILE A 377 17.83 7.22 -17.58
N ASN A 378 17.18 6.52 -16.66
CA ASN A 378 17.68 5.28 -16.10
C ASN A 378 17.81 4.17 -17.15
N PHE A 379 16.82 4.02 -18.02
CA PHE A 379 16.86 3.07 -19.12
C PHE A 379 18.06 3.34 -20.04
N MET A 380 18.28 4.59 -20.42
CA MET A 380 19.42 4.97 -21.26
C MET A 380 20.79 4.72 -20.57
N ILE A 381 20.89 4.96 -19.26
CA ILE A 381 22.11 4.64 -18.48
C ILE A 381 22.36 3.12 -18.49
N VAL A 382 21.31 2.33 -18.24
CA VAL A 382 21.38 0.86 -18.22
C VAL A 382 21.87 0.28 -19.56
N PHE A 383 21.38 0.82 -20.68
CA PHE A 383 21.79 0.41 -22.03
C PHE A 383 23.08 1.09 -22.51
N LYS A 384 23.80 1.79 -21.62
CA LYS A 384 25.09 2.46 -21.88
C LYS A 384 25.05 3.52 -22.98
N THR A 385 23.88 4.08 -23.28
CA THR A 385 23.77 5.20 -24.21
C THR A 385 24.10 6.54 -23.54
N LEU A 386 24.07 6.57 -22.20
CA LEU A 386 24.41 7.73 -21.38
C LEU A 386 25.47 7.39 -20.32
N PRO A 387 26.31 8.37 -19.92
CA PRO A 387 27.31 8.17 -18.86
C PRO A 387 26.67 7.86 -17.50
N ILE A 388 27.38 7.05 -16.69
CA ILE A 388 26.97 6.66 -15.33
C ILE A 388 26.74 7.88 -14.42
N ASP A 389 27.41 8.99 -14.69
CA ASP A 389 27.32 10.22 -13.89
C ASP A 389 25.92 10.85 -13.92
N LEU A 390 25.12 10.57 -14.96
CA LEU A 390 23.72 11.00 -15.03
C LEU A 390 22.81 10.26 -14.03
N TYR A 391 23.29 9.20 -13.40
CA TYR A 391 22.59 8.56 -12.28
C TYR A 391 22.40 9.52 -11.11
N PHE A 392 23.39 10.40 -10.86
CA PHE A 392 23.30 11.44 -9.83
C PHE A 392 22.26 12.50 -10.16
N ALA A 393 22.20 12.92 -11.42
CA ALA A 393 21.16 13.85 -11.89
C ALA A 393 19.77 13.23 -11.71
N ASN A 394 19.63 11.94 -12.06
CA ASN A 394 18.38 11.20 -11.94
C ASN A 394 17.89 11.08 -10.48
N PHE A 395 18.80 10.73 -9.57
CA PHE A 395 18.53 10.71 -8.13
C PHE A 395 18.17 12.09 -7.58
N SER A 396 18.88 13.14 -8.02
CA SER A 396 18.64 14.52 -7.58
C SER A 396 17.26 15.03 -7.99
N ILE A 397 16.80 14.71 -9.20
CA ILE A 397 15.44 15.05 -9.66
C ILE A 397 14.39 14.43 -8.72
N LEU A 398 14.51 13.14 -8.41
CA LEU A 398 13.60 12.45 -7.48
C LEU A 398 13.65 13.06 -6.09
N PHE A 399 14.84 13.39 -5.59
CA PHE A 399 15.01 14.01 -4.28
C PHE A 399 14.35 15.39 -4.18
N ILE A 400 14.58 16.24 -5.18
CA ILE A 400 13.98 17.58 -5.26
C ILE A 400 12.45 17.45 -5.29
N TYR A 401 11.92 16.55 -6.10
CA TYR A 401 10.48 16.32 -6.14
C TYR A 401 9.89 15.93 -4.78
N TRP A 402 10.50 14.95 -4.10
CA TRP A 402 10.00 14.46 -2.81
C TRP A 402 10.13 15.50 -1.70
N THR A 403 11.22 16.27 -1.67
CA THR A 403 11.40 17.36 -0.71
C THR A 403 10.40 18.50 -0.96
N CYS A 404 10.20 18.93 -2.20
CA CYS A 404 9.16 19.90 -2.55
C CYS A 404 7.75 19.39 -2.20
N SER A 405 7.45 18.12 -2.48
CA SER A 405 6.16 17.51 -2.14
C SER A 405 5.92 17.49 -0.63
N TRP A 406 6.98 17.24 0.15
CA TRP A 406 6.91 17.26 1.60
C TRP A 406 6.65 18.66 2.15
N ILE A 407 7.39 19.67 1.66
CA ILE A 407 7.17 21.08 2.00
C ILE A 407 5.73 21.47 1.64
N PHE A 408 5.26 21.12 0.44
CA PHE A 408 3.90 21.43 0.02
C PHE A 408 2.85 20.83 0.96
N ILE A 409 3.00 19.56 1.34
CA ILE A 409 2.08 18.88 2.26
C ILE A 409 2.14 19.49 3.66
N SER A 410 3.32 19.83 4.18
CA SER A 410 3.45 20.39 5.53
C SER A 410 2.81 21.77 5.65
N TYR A 411 2.90 22.60 4.61
CA TYR A 411 2.33 23.95 4.60
C TYR A 411 0.85 24.01 4.21
N PHE A 412 0.38 23.17 3.27
CA PHE A 412 -0.97 23.32 2.71
C PHE A 412 -2.02 22.34 3.26
N THR A 413 -1.63 21.27 3.97
CA THR A 413 -2.59 20.25 4.46
C THR A 413 -2.69 20.15 5.98
N ASN A 414 -2.12 21.11 6.72
CA ASN A 414 -2.28 21.24 8.17
C ASN A 414 -3.37 22.26 8.58
N ASN A 415 -4.15 22.75 7.61
CA ASN A 415 -5.40 23.46 7.85
C ASN A 415 -6.59 22.54 7.58
#